data_AF-A0A1V9DLF5-F1
#
_entry.id   AF-A0A1V9DLF5-F1
#
_cell.length_a   1.000
_cell.length_b   1.000
_cell.length_c   1.000
_cell.angle_alpha   90.00
_cell.angle_beta   90.00
_cell.angle_gamma   90.00
#
_symmetry.space_group_name_H-M   'P 1'
#
loop_
_entity.id
_entity.type
_entity.pdbx_description
1 polymer ?
#
loop_
_entity_poly.entity_id
_entity_poly.type
_entity_poly.pdbx_seq_one_letter_code
_entity_poly.pdbx_strand_id
1 'polypeptide(L)'
;MYWYLTYLHLYPDQPDVTAITSIDVDYVARKEGVDVIARIFNVESKTQDIFHPPSIAVLNLIDRDTGKVKEDDQGQFLNARLNEANIVDIIDRPTGFDADDFVGDKLRLNTEPYLVMPDRHGAAMYHEFVRVLNPLACIRSRLSNATVPMGKDRLTEAERIRVLALPAFNFLLEKLQTLPFRLSRKYVDYFLSFIWQRGFRRFQAEHHIPLYRIVEQLAVELEHNPGDYLSPGLYTKELPRKIDYLKQEYERYLRRIARH
;
A
#
# COMPACT_ATOMS: atom_id res chain seq x y z
N MET A 1 -0.03 -8.11 -1.63
CA MET A 1 -1.00 -8.50 -0.58
C MET A 1 -0.33 -8.70 0.78
N TYR A 2 0.77 -7.99 1.09
CA TYR A 2 1.52 -8.17 2.34
C TYR A 2 0.71 -7.73 3.57
N TRP A 3 0.25 -6.48 3.60
CA TRP A 3 -0.47 -5.93 4.76
C TRP A 3 -1.81 -6.58 5.05
N TYR A 4 -2.49 -7.09 4.02
CA TYR A 4 -3.68 -7.91 4.24
C TYR A 4 -3.35 -9.13 5.09
N LEU A 5 -2.30 -9.88 4.72
CA LEU A 5 -1.86 -11.05 5.46
C LEU A 5 -1.35 -10.68 6.86
N THR A 6 -0.62 -9.57 7.00
CA THR A 6 -0.14 -9.07 8.30
C THR A 6 -1.29 -8.85 9.30
N TYR A 7 -2.43 -8.32 8.84
CA TYR A 7 -3.58 -8.01 9.68
C TYR A 7 -4.76 -8.97 9.48
N LEU A 8 -4.54 -10.14 8.87
CA LEU A 8 -5.61 -11.09 8.49
C LEU A 8 -6.51 -11.45 9.67
N HIS A 9 -5.92 -11.68 10.84
CA HIS A 9 -6.60 -12.09 12.07
C HIS A 9 -7.53 -11.01 12.67
N LEU A 10 -7.46 -9.77 12.19
CA LEU A 10 -8.29 -8.66 12.67
C LEU A 10 -9.52 -8.40 11.80
N TYR A 11 -9.64 -9.06 10.64
CA TYR A 11 -10.82 -8.90 9.79
C TYR A 11 -12.01 -9.67 10.37
N PRO A 12 -13.19 -9.01 10.55
CA PRO A 12 -14.39 -9.71 10.99
C PRO A 12 -14.88 -10.70 9.92
N ASP A 13 -14.84 -10.27 8.65
CA ASP A 13 -15.12 -11.08 7.47
C ASP A 13 -13.93 -11.01 6.52
N GLN A 14 -13.50 -12.17 6.00
CA GLN A 14 -12.38 -12.22 5.07
C GLN A 14 -12.81 -11.64 3.72
N PRO A 15 -12.10 -10.61 3.21
CA PRO A 15 -12.39 -10.05 1.89
C PRO A 15 -12.07 -11.06 0.78
N ASP A 16 -12.74 -10.88 -0.36
CA ASP A 16 -12.54 -11.72 -1.53
C ASP A 16 -11.10 -11.60 -2.05
N VAL A 17 -10.34 -12.68 -1.86
CA VAL A 17 -8.93 -12.79 -2.24
C VAL A 17 -8.71 -12.58 -3.74
N THR A 18 -9.71 -12.86 -4.59
CA THR A 18 -9.58 -12.72 -6.04
C THR A 18 -9.49 -11.26 -6.48
N ALA A 19 -10.07 -10.32 -5.72
CA ALA A 19 -10.00 -8.89 -5.98
C ALA A 19 -8.71 -8.24 -5.43
N ILE A 20 -8.07 -8.85 -4.43
CA ILE A 20 -6.93 -8.26 -3.70
C ILE A 20 -5.59 -8.96 -3.93
N THR A 21 -5.60 -10.16 -4.51
CA THR A 21 -4.39 -10.78 -5.04
C THR A 21 -3.94 -10.01 -6.28
N SER A 22 -2.65 -9.70 -6.33
CA SER A 22 -1.97 -9.24 -7.54
C SER A 22 -1.13 -10.41 -8.01
N ILE A 23 -1.24 -10.77 -9.29
CA ILE A 23 -0.41 -11.80 -9.90
C ILE A 23 1.01 -11.26 -10.09
N ASP A 24 1.15 -9.94 -10.20
CA ASP A 24 2.43 -9.25 -10.37
C ASP A 24 2.94 -8.73 -9.03
N VAL A 25 4.24 -8.92 -8.79
CA VAL A 25 4.99 -8.33 -7.66
C VAL A 25 5.83 -7.17 -8.17
N ASP A 26 5.47 -5.96 -7.76
CA ASP A 26 6.20 -4.74 -8.10
C ASP A 26 7.39 -4.56 -7.14
N TYR A 27 8.61 -4.56 -7.67
CA TYR A 27 9.82 -4.15 -6.95
C TYR A 27 10.22 -2.75 -7.39
N VAL A 28 10.54 -1.89 -6.42
CA VAL A 28 11.11 -0.58 -6.72
C VAL A 28 12.62 -0.67 -6.54
N ALA A 29 13.36 -0.50 -7.64
CA ALA A 29 14.82 -0.49 -7.62
C ALA A 29 15.37 0.44 -8.71
N ARG A 30 16.63 0.88 -8.55
CA ARG A 30 17.34 1.57 -9.63
C ARG A 30 17.82 0.56 -10.67
N LYS A 31 18.18 1.04 -11.87
CA LYS A 31 18.70 0.20 -12.97
C LYS A 31 19.86 -0.71 -12.53
N GLU A 32 20.76 -0.21 -11.68
CA GLU A 32 21.90 -0.98 -11.18
C GLU A 32 21.47 -2.16 -10.28
N GLY A 33 20.29 -2.08 -9.66
CA GLY A 33 19.72 -3.15 -8.85
C GLY A 33 19.08 -4.26 -9.68
N VAL A 34 18.65 -3.98 -10.92
CA VAL A 34 17.95 -4.95 -11.78
C VAL A 34 18.81 -6.20 -12.01
N ASP A 35 20.08 -6.02 -12.40
CA ASP A 35 20.97 -7.14 -12.71
C ASP A 35 21.35 -7.94 -11.46
N VAL A 36 21.43 -7.28 -10.30
CA VAL A 36 21.65 -7.94 -9.01
C VAL A 36 20.45 -8.81 -8.65
N ILE A 37 19.23 -8.27 -8.77
CA ILE A 37 17.99 -9.00 -8.50
C ILE A 37 17.83 -10.18 -9.47
N ALA A 38 18.02 -9.96 -10.78
CA ALA A 38 17.94 -11.01 -11.79
C ALA A 38 18.95 -12.14 -11.54
N ARG A 39 20.17 -11.79 -11.12
CA ARG A 39 21.20 -12.78 -10.73
C ARG A 39 20.81 -13.56 -9.49
N ILE A 40 20.28 -12.91 -8.45
CA ILE A 40 19.80 -13.58 -7.23
C ILE A 40 18.69 -14.57 -7.57
N PHE A 41 17.75 -14.16 -8.43
CA PHE A 41 16.70 -15.06 -8.89
C PHE A 41 17.19 -16.12 -9.88
N ASN A 42 18.38 -16.00 -10.47
CA ASN A 42 18.85 -16.82 -11.59
C ASN A 42 17.90 -16.79 -12.80
N VAL A 43 17.56 -15.58 -13.25
CA VAL A 43 16.68 -15.33 -14.42
C VAL A 43 17.32 -14.30 -15.34
N GLU A 44 16.83 -14.20 -16.57
CA GLU A 44 17.25 -13.12 -17.49
C GLU A 44 16.64 -11.77 -17.10
N SER A 45 17.46 -10.71 -17.09
CA SER A 45 16.97 -9.34 -17.00
C SER A 45 16.57 -8.82 -18.39
N LYS A 46 15.29 -8.47 -18.56
CA LYS A 46 14.81 -7.71 -19.73
C LYS A 46 14.56 -6.27 -19.32
N THR A 47 15.63 -5.48 -19.35
CA THR A 47 15.55 -4.04 -19.14
C THR A 47 14.92 -3.38 -20.36
N GLN A 48 14.02 -2.43 -20.16
CA GLN A 48 13.43 -1.71 -21.29
C GLN A 48 14.46 -0.76 -21.92
N ASP A 49 14.72 -0.94 -23.22
CA ASP A 49 15.61 -0.05 -24.00
C ASP A 49 15.01 1.37 -24.10
N ILE A 50 13.69 1.47 -24.24
CA ILE A 50 12.91 2.71 -24.20
C ILE A 50 12.04 2.67 -22.93
N PHE A 51 12.29 3.59 -22.00
CA PHE A 51 11.56 3.66 -20.73
C PHE A 51 10.09 4.03 -20.96
N HIS A 52 9.20 3.07 -20.71
CA HIS A 52 7.76 3.31 -20.60
C HIS A 52 7.39 3.24 -19.12
N PRO A 53 7.37 4.38 -18.40
CA PRO A 53 7.05 4.37 -16.99
C PRO A 53 5.71 3.66 -16.72
N PRO A 54 5.61 2.93 -15.59
CA PRO A 54 6.56 2.92 -14.48
C PRO A 54 7.68 1.86 -14.57
N SER A 55 7.60 0.90 -15.49
CA SER A 55 8.47 -0.28 -15.53
C SER A 55 9.87 0.03 -16.11
N ILE A 56 10.91 -0.34 -15.38
CA ILE A 56 12.31 -0.28 -15.78
C ILE A 56 12.76 -1.60 -16.41
N ALA A 57 12.34 -2.73 -15.82
CA ALA A 57 12.69 -4.06 -16.28
C ALA A 57 11.63 -5.08 -15.88
N VAL A 58 11.46 -6.12 -16.69
CA VAL A 58 10.61 -7.27 -16.35
C VAL A 58 11.49 -8.51 -16.24
N LEU A 59 11.34 -9.22 -15.13
CA LEU A 59 12.02 -10.49 -14.90
C LEU A 59 10.99 -11.61 -15.01
N ASN A 60 11.09 -12.40 -16.07
CA ASN A 60 10.29 -13.62 -16.18
C ASN A 60 10.87 -14.67 -15.23
N LEU A 61 10.04 -15.32 -14.43
CA LEU A 61 10.49 -16.36 -13.49
C LEU A 61 10.77 -17.68 -14.21
N ILE A 62 11.65 -17.63 -15.20
CA ILE A 62 12.20 -18.75 -15.96
C ILE A 62 13.66 -18.87 -15.55
N ASP A 63 14.01 -20.02 -15.00
CA ASP A 63 15.37 -20.31 -14.59
C ASP A 63 16.30 -20.29 -15.80
N ARG A 64 17.35 -19.48 -15.73
CA ARG A 64 18.25 -19.23 -16.85
C ARG A 64 19.01 -20.47 -17.30
N ASP A 65 19.33 -21.37 -16.37
CA ASP A 65 20.18 -22.52 -16.66
C ASP A 65 19.37 -23.70 -17.20
N THR A 66 18.13 -23.86 -16.74
CA THR A 66 17.25 -24.97 -17.14
C THR A 66 16.20 -24.61 -18.20
N GLY A 67 15.90 -23.31 -18.37
CA GLY A 67 14.83 -22.81 -19.24
C GLY A 67 13.42 -23.13 -18.74
N LYS A 68 13.27 -23.65 -17.53
CA LYS A 68 11.98 -24.02 -16.94
C LYS A 68 11.43 -22.90 -16.07
N VAL A 69 10.10 -22.86 -15.91
CA VAL A 69 9.45 -21.99 -14.92
C VAL A 69 9.99 -22.34 -13.53
N LYS A 70 10.31 -21.32 -12.74
CA LYS A 70 10.78 -21.53 -11.37
C LYS A 70 9.72 -22.21 -10.52
N GLU A 71 10.17 -23.01 -9.58
CA GLU A 71 9.32 -23.73 -8.65
C GLU A 71 9.95 -23.77 -7.26
N ASP A 72 9.09 -23.88 -6.25
CA ASP A 72 9.45 -24.16 -4.87
C ASP A 72 8.57 -25.31 -4.34
N ASP A 73 8.64 -25.57 -3.03
CA ASP A 73 7.85 -26.62 -2.37
C ASP A 73 6.33 -26.39 -2.46
N GLN A 74 5.89 -25.17 -2.78
CA GLN A 74 4.48 -24.80 -2.95
C GLN A 74 4.01 -24.88 -4.41
N GLY A 75 4.94 -25.08 -5.35
CA GLY A 75 4.66 -25.32 -6.75
C GLY A 75 5.37 -24.35 -7.68
N GLN A 76 4.85 -24.23 -8.91
CA GLN A 76 5.47 -23.40 -9.94
C GLN A 76 5.01 -21.95 -9.83
N PHE A 77 5.92 -21.01 -10.08
CA PHE A 77 5.62 -19.60 -10.26
C PHE A 77 4.98 -19.36 -11.63
N LEU A 78 3.81 -19.95 -11.85
CA LEU A 78 3.08 -19.97 -13.12
C LEU A 78 1.72 -19.30 -12.96
N ASN A 79 1.38 -18.43 -13.90
CA ASN A 79 0.02 -17.94 -14.06
C ASN A 79 -0.82 -19.01 -14.75
N ALA A 80 -1.56 -19.80 -13.97
CA ALA A 80 -2.37 -20.91 -14.48
C ALA A 80 -3.43 -20.50 -15.51
N ARG A 81 -3.87 -19.23 -15.53
CA ARG A 81 -4.88 -18.75 -16.50
C ARG A 81 -4.28 -18.51 -17.89
N LEU A 82 -3.05 -18.00 -17.93
CA LEU A 82 -2.35 -17.66 -19.17
C LEU A 82 -1.37 -18.74 -19.61
N ASN A 83 -1.05 -19.69 -18.71
CA ASN A 83 -0.02 -20.70 -18.90
C ASN A 83 1.35 -20.07 -19.20
N GLU A 84 1.66 -18.97 -18.51
CA GLU A 84 2.90 -18.20 -18.62
C GLU A 84 3.59 -18.10 -17.26
N ALA A 85 4.92 -18.02 -17.26
CA ALA A 85 5.67 -17.76 -16.03
C ALA A 85 5.22 -16.43 -15.41
N ASN A 86 5.10 -16.41 -14.09
CA ASN A 86 4.87 -15.15 -13.37
C ASN A 86 6.02 -14.18 -13.63
N ILE A 87 5.70 -12.91 -13.57
CA ILE A 87 6.65 -11.83 -13.80
C ILE A 87 6.92 -11.07 -12.51
N VAL A 88 8.16 -10.62 -12.37
CA VAL A 88 8.56 -9.61 -11.39
C VAL A 88 8.81 -8.32 -12.16
N ASP A 89 7.98 -7.32 -11.93
CA ASP A 89 8.14 -6.00 -12.55
C ASP A 89 9.03 -5.13 -11.66
N ILE A 90 10.14 -4.65 -12.21
CA ILE A 90 11.01 -3.68 -11.55
C ILE A 90 10.58 -2.30 -12.03
N ILE A 91 9.93 -1.54 -11.17
CA ILE A 91 9.43 -0.20 -11.47
C ILE A 91 10.35 0.88 -10.87
N ASP A 92 10.34 2.06 -11.47
CA ASP A 92 11.07 3.22 -10.93
C ASP A 92 10.41 3.74 -9.65
N ARG A 93 9.08 3.84 -9.66
CA ARG A 93 8.28 4.28 -8.53
C ARG A 93 6.83 3.85 -8.68
N PRO A 94 6.10 3.66 -7.56
CA PRO A 94 4.66 3.43 -7.62
C PRO A 94 3.92 4.66 -8.17
N THR A 95 2.80 4.43 -8.85
CA THR A 95 1.92 5.50 -9.33
C THR A 95 1.51 6.43 -8.19
N GLY A 96 1.55 7.74 -8.43
CA GLY A 96 1.17 8.76 -7.45
C GLY A 96 2.28 9.22 -6.52
N PHE A 97 3.53 8.81 -6.77
CA PHE A 97 4.71 9.20 -6.00
C PHE A 97 5.77 9.85 -6.90
N ASP A 98 6.53 10.77 -6.29
CA ASP A 98 7.72 11.36 -6.90
C ASP A 98 9.00 10.67 -6.38
N ALA A 99 10.12 10.84 -7.08
CA ALA A 99 11.41 10.24 -6.69
C ALA A 99 11.81 10.63 -5.25
N ASP A 100 11.54 11.88 -4.88
CA ASP A 100 11.86 12.42 -3.55
C ASP A 100 11.01 11.80 -2.44
N ASP A 101 9.88 11.14 -2.76
CA ASP A 101 9.04 10.49 -1.76
C ASP A 101 9.68 9.24 -1.14
N PHE A 102 10.79 8.75 -1.71
CA PHE A 102 11.52 7.58 -1.21
C PHE A 102 12.93 7.93 -0.73
N VAL A 103 13.15 9.17 -0.27
CA VAL A 103 14.43 9.63 0.27
C VAL A 103 14.26 10.17 1.70
N GLY A 104 15.27 9.95 2.56
CA GLY A 104 15.33 10.51 3.91
C GLY A 104 14.12 10.20 4.78
N ASP A 105 13.54 11.22 5.42
CA ASP A 105 12.34 11.09 6.27
C ASP A 105 11.12 10.56 5.49
N LYS A 106 11.00 10.92 4.20
CA LYS A 106 9.86 10.49 3.38
C LYS A 106 9.89 8.99 3.08
N LEU A 107 11.09 8.40 2.93
CA LEU A 107 11.24 6.95 2.82
C LEU A 107 10.58 6.24 4.01
N ARG A 108 10.86 6.70 5.24
CA ARG A 108 10.29 6.13 6.48
C ARG A 108 8.78 6.38 6.59
N LEU A 109 8.30 7.53 6.10
CA LEU A 109 6.87 7.85 6.04
C LEU A 109 6.09 7.00 5.04
N ASN A 110 6.75 6.46 4.01
CA ASN A 110 6.11 5.69 2.94
C ASN A 110 6.35 4.19 3.00
N THR A 111 7.30 3.72 3.80
CA THR A 111 7.72 2.32 3.78
C THR A 111 8.04 1.77 5.17
N GLU A 112 7.84 0.47 5.36
CA GLU A 112 8.30 -0.30 6.51
C GLU A 112 9.33 -1.35 6.06
N PRO A 113 10.22 -1.80 6.96
CA PRO A 113 11.01 -3.01 6.72
C PRO A 113 10.08 -4.18 6.36
N TYR A 114 10.48 -4.97 5.37
CA TYR A 114 9.78 -6.22 5.06
C TYR A 114 10.08 -7.25 6.15
N LEU A 115 9.04 -7.72 6.83
CA LEU A 115 9.17 -8.73 7.87
C LEU A 115 8.80 -10.10 7.30
N VAL A 116 9.72 -11.04 7.40
CA VAL A 116 9.45 -12.47 7.20
C VAL A 116 8.99 -13.01 8.55
N MET A 117 7.69 -13.29 8.63
CA MET A 117 7.08 -13.87 9.81
C MET A 117 7.40 -15.37 9.83
N PRO A 118 7.99 -15.93 10.89
CA PRO A 118 8.35 -17.34 10.92
C PRO A 118 7.12 -18.24 11.05
N ASP A 119 7.11 -19.37 10.34
CA ASP A 119 6.02 -20.35 10.36
C ASP A 119 5.85 -21.05 11.73
N ARG A 120 6.88 -21.03 12.59
CA ARG A 120 6.85 -21.53 13.98
C ARG A 120 7.78 -20.68 14.86
N HIS A 121 7.38 -20.51 16.12
CA HIS A 121 8.04 -19.76 17.20
C HIS A 121 9.48 -19.29 16.90
N GLY A 122 9.59 -18.02 16.50
CA GLY A 122 10.86 -17.33 16.23
C GLY A 122 10.64 -15.81 16.19
N ALA A 123 11.72 -15.03 16.22
CA ALA A 123 11.64 -13.60 15.97
C ALA A 123 11.39 -13.32 14.48
N ALA A 124 10.64 -12.27 14.17
CA ALA A 124 10.48 -11.82 12.79
C ALA A 124 11.86 -11.48 12.20
N MET A 125 12.14 -12.00 11.01
CA MET A 125 13.39 -11.71 10.29
C MET A 125 13.16 -10.54 9.34
N TYR A 126 14.14 -9.64 9.22
CA TYR A 126 14.09 -8.58 8.23
C TYR A 126 15.49 -8.20 7.78
N HIS A 127 15.57 -7.56 6.62
CA HIS A 127 16.78 -6.94 6.11
C HIS A 127 16.54 -5.44 5.98
N GLU A 128 17.47 -4.62 6.47
CA GLU A 128 17.27 -3.16 6.57
C GLU A 128 17.03 -2.47 5.22
N PHE A 129 17.60 -3.04 4.15
CA PHE A 129 17.47 -2.53 2.79
C PHE A 129 16.26 -3.08 2.02
N VAL A 130 15.53 -4.06 2.57
CA VAL A 130 14.31 -4.60 1.95
C VAL A 130 13.12 -3.98 2.64
N ARG A 131 12.42 -3.10 1.90
CA ARG A 131 11.31 -2.32 2.43
C ARG A 131 10.07 -2.52 1.55
N VAL A 132 8.91 -2.45 2.17
CA VAL A 132 7.61 -2.47 1.49
C VAL A 132 6.90 -1.14 1.71
N LEU A 133 6.11 -0.69 0.73
CA LEU A 133 5.18 0.43 0.94
C LEU A 133 4.34 0.14 2.18
N ASN A 134 4.17 1.10 3.08
CA ASN A 134 3.27 0.95 4.22
C ASN A 134 1.80 1.05 3.79
N PRO A 135 0.82 0.70 4.64
CA PRO A 135 -0.59 0.69 4.25
C PRO A 135 -1.10 2.03 3.74
N LEU A 136 -0.60 3.15 4.28
CA LEU A 136 -1.00 4.49 3.84
C LEU A 136 -0.50 4.77 2.42
N ALA A 137 0.78 4.47 2.15
CA ALA A 137 1.37 4.61 0.84
C ALA A 137 0.71 3.66 -0.18
N CYS A 138 0.31 2.44 0.25
CA CYS A 138 -0.51 1.55 -0.58
C CYS A 138 -1.84 2.21 -0.97
N ILE A 139 -2.59 2.82 -0.03
CA ILE A 139 -3.83 3.53 -0.36
C ILE A 139 -3.58 4.66 -1.35
N ARG A 140 -2.53 5.49 -1.15
CA ARG A 140 -2.16 6.58 -2.08
C ARG A 140 -1.88 6.06 -3.49
N SER A 141 -1.13 4.95 -3.60
CA SER A 141 -0.82 4.32 -4.89
C SER A 141 -2.10 3.85 -5.60
N ARG A 142 -2.99 3.16 -4.87
CA ARG A 142 -4.26 2.64 -5.42
C ARG A 142 -5.22 3.76 -5.85
N LEU A 143 -5.34 4.83 -5.07
CA LEU A 143 -6.11 6.02 -5.46
C LEU A 143 -5.57 6.64 -6.76
N SER A 144 -4.26 6.65 -6.93
CA SER A 144 -3.61 7.19 -8.12
C SER A 144 -3.83 6.29 -9.33
N ASN A 145 -3.67 4.96 -9.17
CA ASN A 145 -4.00 3.99 -10.22
C ASN A 145 -5.45 4.07 -10.69
N ALA A 146 -6.38 4.29 -9.76
CA ALA A 146 -7.81 4.33 -10.07
C ALA A 146 -8.26 5.61 -10.79
N THR A 147 -7.43 6.67 -10.74
CA THR A 147 -7.78 8.00 -11.28
C THR A 147 -7.05 8.36 -12.57
N VAL A 148 -6.14 7.51 -13.06
CA VAL A 148 -5.52 7.67 -14.38
C VAL A 148 -6.43 7.12 -15.51
N PRO A 149 -6.49 7.78 -16.70
CA PRO A 149 -7.42 7.42 -17.78
C PRO A 149 -7.27 6.00 -18.36
N MET A 150 -6.05 5.45 -18.36
CA MET A 150 -5.73 4.06 -18.77
C MET A 150 -5.44 3.16 -17.57
N GLY A 151 -6.02 3.49 -16.41
CA GLY A 151 -5.76 2.81 -15.15
C GLY A 151 -6.28 1.38 -15.10
N LYS A 152 -5.81 0.64 -14.08
CA LYS A 152 -6.32 -0.67 -13.69
C LYS A 152 -7.83 -0.59 -13.42
N ASP A 153 -8.53 -1.73 -13.48
CA ASP A 153 -9.98 -1.80 -13.24
C ASP A 153 -10.37 -1.05 -11.95
N ARG A 154 -11.24 -0.04 -12.11
CA ARG A 154 -11.64 0.88 -11.04
C ARG A 154 -12.36 0.18 -9.92
N LEU A 155 -13.15 -0.87 -10.23
CA LEU A 155 -13.86 -1.65 -9.22
C LEU A 155 -12.87 -2.47 -8.39
N THR A 156 -11.94 -3.15 -9.04
CA THR A 156 -10.84 -3.86 -8.38
C THR A 156 -10.01 -2.92 -7.49
N GLU A 157 -9.64 -1.73 -7.96
CA GLU A 157 -8.88 -0.77 -7.14
C GLU A 157 -9.72 -0.22 -5.96
N ALA A 158 -11.03 -0.04 -6.14
CA ALA A 158 -11.93 0.32 -5.05
C ALA A 158 -11.95 -0.76 -3.95
N GLU A 159 -12.09 -2.05 -4.30
CA GLU A 159 -12.03 -3.14 -3.33
C GLU A 159 -10.68 -3.20 -2.61
N ARG A 160 -9.59 -3.07 -3.35
CA ARG A 160 -8.23 -3.04 -2.77
C ARG A 160 -8.06 -1.91 -1.76
N ILE A 161 -8.63 -0.74 -2.03
CA ILE A 161 -8.60 0.39 -1.08
C ILE A 161 -9.45 0.07 0.17
N ARG A 162 -10.65 -0.51 0.00
CA ARG A 162 -11.49 -0.88 1.16
C ARG A 162 -10.80 -1.91 2.04
N VAL A 163 -10.18 -2.92 1.45
CA VAL A 163 -9.42 -3.93 2.20
C VAL A 163 -8.26 -3.29 2.95
N LEU A 164 -7.58 -2.29 2.39
CA LEU A 164 -6.50 -1.57 3.06
C LEU A 164 -6.94 -0.69 4.23
N ALA A 165 -8.25 -0.45 4.43
CA ALA A 165 -8.73 0.43 5.51
C ALA A 165 -8.36 -0.10 6.90
N LEU A 166 -8.53 -1.40 7.15
CA LEU A 166 -8.18 -2.03 8.43
C LEU A 166 -6.66 -2.03 8.70
N PRO A 167 -5.79 -2.41 7.73
CA PRO A 167 -4.35 -2.25 7.84
C PRO A 167 -3.92 -0.80 8.09
N ALA A 168 -4.54 0.17 7.40
CA ALA A 168 -4.21 1.58 7.59
C ALA A 168 -4.58 2.09 8.99
N PHE A 169 -5.74 1.69 9.51
CA PHE A 169 -6.15 1.98 10.89
C PHE A 169 -5.15 1.41 11.89
N ASN A 170 -4.88 0.10 11.84
CA ASN A 170 -3.98 -0.55 12.79
C ASN A 170 -2.55 -0.02 12.70
N PHE A 171 -2.07 0.26 11.49
CA PHE A 171 -0.77 0.87 11.28
C PHE A 171 -0.67 2.26 11.93
N LEU A 172 -1.68 3.13 11.74
CA LEU A 172 -1.69 4.45 12.37
C LEU A 172 -1.74 4.35 13.90
N LEU A 173 -2.57 3.45 14.43
CA LEU A 173 -2.68 3.19 15.86
C LEU A 173 -1.35 2.71 16.44
N GLU A 174 -0.70 1.73 15.80
CA GLU A 174 0.61 1.21 16.19
C GLU A 174 1.65 2.34 16.19
N LYS A 175 1.72 3.17 15.14
CA LYS A 175 2.66 4.30 15.12
C LYS A 175 2.40 5.29 16.25
N LEU A 176 1.13 5.58 16.57
CA LEU A 176 0.77 6.46 17.69
C LEU A 176 1.12 5.88 19.06
N GLN A 177 1.05 4.56 19.23
CA GLN A 177 1.36 3.88 20.48
C GLN A 177 2.87 3.65 20.68
N THR A 178 3.61 3.46 19.58
CA THR A 178 5.02 3.02 19.65
C THR A 178 6.05 4.11 19.40
N LEU A 179 5.69 5.19 18.68
CA LEU A 179 6.61 6.28 18.36
C LEU A 179 6.35 7.52 19.23
N PRO A 180 7.39 8.34 19.47
CA PRO A 180 7.22 9.66 20.08
C PRO A 180 6.16 10.50 19.36
N PHE A 181 5.33 11.22 20.12
CA PHE A 181 4.18 11.97 19.61
C PHE A 181 4.45 12.80 18.34
N ARG A 182 5.59 13.51 18.28
CA ARG A 182 5.94 14.33 17.11
C ARG A 182 6.17 13.51 15.85
N LEU A 183 6.70 12.29 15.97
CA LEU A 183 6.97 11.41 14.85
C LEU A 183 5.70 10.67 14.43
N SER A 184 4.95 10.12 15.40
CA SER A 184 3.69 9.42 15.10
C SER A 184 2.66 10.33 14.44
N ARG A 185 2.54 11.57 14.93
CA ARG A 185 1.67 12.59 14.33
C ARG A 185 1.95 12.80 12.83
N LYS A 186 3.21 12.71 12.38
CA LYS A 186 3.54 12.89 10.95
C LYS A 186 2.80 11.89 10.07
N TYR A 187 2.55 10.67 10.54
CA TYR A 187 1.81 9.65 9.76
C TYR A 187 0.33 10.00 9.62
N VAL A 188 -0.30 10.49 10.69
CA VAL A 188 -1.71 10.92 10.68
C VAL A 188 -1.88 12.14 9.77
N ASP A 189 -1.02 13.15 9.93
CA ASP A 189 -1.03 14.35 9.10
C ASP A 189 -0.73 14.02 7.63
N TYR A 190 0.21 13.10 7.37
CA TYR A 190 0.51 12.61 6.03
C TYR A 190 -0.71 11.93 5.39
N PHE A 191 -1.37 11.02 6.11
CA PHE A 191 -2.59 10.37 5.61
C PHE A 191 -3.66 11.38 5.23
N LEU A 192 -3.97 12.30 6.15
CA LEU A 192 -4.95 13.36 5.93
C LEU A 192 -4.59 14.27 4.75
N SER A 193 -3.30 14.51 4.51
CA SER A 193 -2.82 15.38 3.43
C SER A 193 -3.14 14.85 2.02
N PHE A 194 -3.20 13.52 1.85
CA PHE A 194 -3.43 12.94 0.53
C PHE A 194 -4.84 12.42 0.32
N ILE A 195 -5.52 11.87 1.36
CA ILE A 195 -6.82 11.20 1.15
C ILE A 195 -7.88 12.13 0.57
N TRP A 196 -7.78 13.44 0.74
CA TRP A 196 -8.75 14.40 0.19
C TRP A 196 -8.20 15.34 -0.88
N GLN A 197 -7.11 14.94 -1.55
CA GLN A 197 -6.62 15.65 -2.73
C GLN A 197 -7.66 15.67 -3.84
N ARG A 198 -7.70 16.77 -4.61
CA ARG A 198 -8.73 17.04 -5.63
C ARG A 198 -8.93 15.86 -6.59
N GLY A 199 -7.84 15.18 -6.98
CA GLY A 199 -7.88 14.03 -7.89
C GLY A 199 -8.67 12.83 -7.35
N PHE A 200 -8.71 12.65 -6.03
CA PHE A 200 -9.26 11.44 -5.40
C PHE A 200 -10.69 11.60 -4.89
N ARG A 201 -11.19 12.83 -4.73
CA ARG A 201 -12.51 13.11 -4.12
C ARG A 201 -13.65 12.47 -4.88
N ARG A 202 -13.63 12.61 -6.20
CA ARG A 202 -14.68 12.08 -7.09
C ARG A 202 -14.71 10.56 -7.01
N PHE A 203 -13.55 9.92 -7.15
CA PHE A 203 -13.42 8.46 -7.09
C PHE A 203 -13.92 7.89 -5.75
N GLN A 204 -13.48 8.48 -4.63
CA GLN A 204 -13.96 8.06 -3.30
C GLN A 204 -15.48 8.17 -3.17
N ALA A 205 -16.09 9.24 -3.67
CA ALA A 205 -17.53 9.41 -3.58
C ALA A 205 -18.31 8.48 -4.53
N GLU A 206 -17.86 8.31 -5.79
CA GLU A 206 -18.49 7.40 -6.76
C GLU A 206 -18.48 5.95 -6.24
N HIS A 207 -17.36 5.52 -5.65
CA HIS A 207 -17.18 4.15 -5.16
C HIS A 207 -17.49 3.98 -3.67
N HIS A 208 -18.06 4.99 -3.01
CA HIS A 208 -18.48 4.93 -1.61
C HIS A 208 -17.34 4.50 -0.66
N ILE A 209 -16.17 5.14 -0.80
CA ILE A 209 -14.96 4.89 -0.01
C ILE A 209 -14.71 6.08 0.93
N PRO A 210 -15.31 6.12 2.13
CA PRO A 210 -15.15 7.23 3.05
C PRO A 210 -13.86 7.10 3.86
N LEU A 211 -12.69 7.35 3.26
CA LEU A 211 -11.39 7.15 3.92
C LEU A 211 -11.20 7.97 5.22
N TYR A 212 -11.95 9.07 5.39
CA TYR A 212 -11.96 9.82 6.65
C TYR A 212 -12.42 8.97 7.86
N ARG A 213 -13.21 7.90 7.63
CA ARG A 213 -13.68 6.98 8.68
C ARG A 213 -12.54 6.24 9.37
N ILE A 214 -11.42 6.03 8.70
CA ILE A 214 -10.21 5.46 9.32
C ILE A 214 -9.71 6.38 10.44
N VAL A 215 -9.72 7.69 10.20
CA VAL A 215 -9.28 8.68 11.20
C VAL A 215 -10.35 8.92 12.25
N GLU A 216 -11.63 8.82 11.90
CA GLU A 216 -12.74 8.86 12.86
C GLU A 216 -12.63 7.71 13.87
N GLN A 217 -12.45 6.48 13.39
CA GLN A 217 -12.27 5.33 14.27
C GLN A 217 -10.99 5.44 15.10
N LEU A 218 -9.92 5.99 14.53
CA LEU A 218 -8.69 6.27 15.26
C LEU A 218 -8.92 7.26 16.40
N ALA A 219 -9.68 8.33 16.18
CA ALA A 219 -10.00 9.31 17.22
C ALA A 219 -10.82 8.67 18.35
N VAL A 220 -11.80 7.83 18.02
CA VAL A 220 -12.59 7.06 19.01
C VAL A 220 -11.68 6.14 19.83
N GLU A 221 -10.79 5.38 19.20
CA GLU A 221 -9.87 4.49 19.90
C GLU A 221 -8.95 5.26 20.86
N LEU A 222 -8.40 6.38 20.40
CA LEU A 222 -7.53 7.23 21.23
C LEU A 222 -8.25 7.91 22.38
N GLU A 223 -9.56 8.16 22.28
CA GLU A 223 -10.35 8.71 23.38
C GLU A 223 -10.57 7.68 24.50
N HIS A 224 -10.76 6.42 24.14
CA HIS A 224 -10.96 5.32 25.09
C HIS A 224 -9.64 4.80 25.66
N ASN A 225 -8.61 4.71 24.82
CA ASN A 225 -7.28 4.19 25.15
C ASN A 225 -6.20 5.22 24.77
N PRO A 226 -6.16 6.39 25.43
CA PRO A 226 -5.15 7.42 25.16
C PRO A 226 -3.80 6.91 25.64
N GLY A 227 -2.94 6.47 24.72
CA GLY A 227 -1.57 6.08 25.06
C GLY A 227 -0.84 7.18 25.84
N ASP A 228 0.01 6.79 26.79
CA ASP A 228 0.58 7.67 27.84
C ASP A 228 1.27 8.94 27.34
N TYR A 229 1.77 8.94 26.10
CA TYR A 229 2.58 10.01 25.53
C TYR A 229 1.83 10.86 24.49
N LEU A 230 0.54 10.58 24.26
CA LEU A 230 -0.25 11.32 23.29
C LEU A 230 -0.84 12.60 23.90
N SER A 231 -0.76 13.70 23.16
CA SER A 231 -1.39 14.95 23.59
C SER A 231 -2.92 14.82 23.52
N PRO A 232 -3.66 15.05 24.62
CA PRO A 232 -5.13 15.00 24.61
C PRO A 232 -5.76 15.93 23.58
N GLY A 233 -5.12 17.06 23.28
CA GLY A 233 -5.60 18.00 22.27
C GLY A 233 -5.68 17.42 20.86
N LEU A 234 -4.90 16.37 20.55
CA LEU A 234 -4.96 15.70 19.26
C LEU A 234 -6.32 15.04 19.06
N TYR A 235 -6.74 14.13 19.95
CA TYR A 235 -7.96 13.34 19.76
C TYR A 235 -9.23 14.05 20.29
N THR A 236 -9.14 14.96 21.25
CA THR A 236 -10.32 15.70 21.76
C THR A 236 -10.71 16.93 20.96
N LYS A 237 -9.80 17.48 20.13
CA LYS A 237 -10.04 18.75 19.40
C LYS A 237 -9.57 18.72 17.95
N GLU A 238 -8.32 18.37 17.71
CA GLU A 238 -7.72 18.50 16.38
C GLU A 238 -8.32 17.50 15.38
N LEU A 239 -8.29 16.21 15.71
CA LEU A 239 -8.86 15.16 14.85
C LEU A 239 -10.37 15.36 14.63
N PRO A 240 -11.21 15.58 15.66
CA PRO A 240 -12.63 15.84 15.47
C PRO A 240 -12.92 16.94 14.44
N ARG A 241 -12.22 18.09 14.55
CA ARG A 241 -12.38 19.19 13.58
C ARG A 241 -12.00 18.80 12.16
N LYS A 242 -10.90 18.06 11.98
CA LYS A 242 -10.47 17.60 10.65
C LYS A 242 -11.44 16.55 10.09
N ILE A 243 -11.95 15.65 10.93
CA ILE A 243 -12.94 14.63 10.57
C ILE A 243 -14.24 15.29 10.12
N ASP A 244 -14.77 16.23 10.90
CA ASP A 244 -16.02 16.95 10.58
C ASP A 244 -15.92 17.65 9.23
N TYR A 245 -14.81 18.34 8.97
CA TYR A 245 -14.55 18.96 7.67
C TYR A 245 -14.56 17.94 6.52
N LEU A 246 -13.81 16.84 6.66
CA LEU A 246 -13.72 15.81 5.62
C LEU A 246 -15.07 15.11 5.38
N LYS A 247 -15.83 14.84 6.44
CA LYS A 247 -17.17 14.25 6.37
C LYS A 247 -18.13 15.16 5.61
N GLN A 248 -18.19 16.45 5.95
CA GLN A 248 -19.04 17.43 5.25
C GLN A 248 -18.67 17.53 3.77
N GLU A 249 -17.37 17.56 3.46
CA GLU A 249 -16.89 17.60 2.09
C GLU A 249 -17.24 16.33 1.31
N TYR A 250 -17.10 15.17 1.93
CA TYR A 250 -17.46 13.88 1.33
C TYR A 250 -18.97 13.81 1.02
N GLU A 251 -19.82 14.17 1.99
CA GLU A 251 -21.27 14.23 1.80
C GLU A 251 -21.68 15.22 0.70
N ARG A 252 -20.99 16.36 0.60
CA ARG A 252 -21.20 17.32 -0.50
C ARG A 252 -20.91 16.70 -1.86
N TYR A 253 -19.84 15.92 -1.99
CA TYR A 253 -19.50 15.23 -3.23
C TYR A 253 -20.48 14.10 -3.56
N LEU A 254 -20.91 13.31 -2.57
CA LEU A 254 -21.97 12.30 -2.76
C LEU A 254 -23.25 12.93 -3.34
N ARG A 255 -23.71 14.04 -2.74
CA ARG A 255 -24.89 14.77 -3.25
C ARG A 255 -24.70 15.32 -4.66
N ARG A 256 -23.47 15.70 -5.02
CA ARG A 256 -23.15 16.21 -6.36
C ARG A 256 -23.21 15.09 -7.41
N ILE A 257 -22.68 13.91 -7.09
CA ILE A 257 -22.69 12.76 -8.00
C ILE A 257 -24.11 12.23 -8.16
N ALA A 258 -24.91 12.15 -7.09
CA ALA A 258 -26.30 11.66 -7.16
C ALA A 258 -27.24 12.55 -7.98
N ARG A 259 -26.83 13.77 -8.36
CA ARG A 259 -27.60 14.72 -9.19
C ARG A 259 -27.25 14.64 -10.68
N HIS A 260 -26.25 13.84 -11.04
CA HIS A 260 -25.80 13.62 -12.42
C HIS A 260 -26.09 12.19 -12.84
#